data_AF-A0A443SA13-F1
#
_entry.id   AF-A0A443SA13-F1
#
_cell.length_a   1.000
_cell.length_b   1.000
_cell.length_c   1.000
_cell.angle_alpha   90.00
_cell.angle_beta   90.00
_cell.angle_gamma   90.00
#
_symmetry.space_group_name_H-M   'P 1'
#
loop_
_entity.id
_entity.type
_entity.pdbx_description
1 polymer ?
#
loop_
_entity_poly.entity_id
_entity_poly.type
_entity_poly.pdbx_seq_one_letter_code
_entity_poly.pdbx_strand_id
1 'polypeptide(L)'
;ALSASLTNFVNRFPLSIVTRPILSAVLQGILQIHQQYFVIRKSVRELMFNGYRLNVFDTISALSAPLRLIGFRIPIPKLVNNSFALYYGRNASLDGPFEVYAGIRDATKLAQIKAWRGKTKLKYWSHDSCNAINGTYGIQFAPFVKKTDKLFVFLPEICRSAELLFQNESEVNGVTTLRFVLSDNVYKSANLHEDNWCFCTNNKTTKTCENDGVIDVSNCKSGAPLLMSNPHYLYGSPELQNSVLGLNSDVEKH
;
A
#
# COMPACT_ATOMS: atom_id res chain seq x y z
N ALA A 1 5.33 -5.22 -22.81
CA ALA A 1 5.19 -5.02 -21.34
C ALA A 1 6.32 -4.15 -20.78
N LEU A 2 7.59 -4.58 -20.86
CA LEU A 2 8.76 -3.81 -20.36
C LEU A 2 8.85 -2.40 -20.97
N SER A 3 8.67 -2.26 -22.28
CA SER A 3 8.69 -0.96 -22.97
C SER A 3 7.64 0.04 -22.45
N ALA A 4 6.41 -0.41 -22.16
CA ALA A 4 5.34 0.45 -21.66
C ALA A 4 5.61 0.91 -20.21
N SER A 5 6.11 0.02 -19.36
CA SER A 5 6.54 0.36 -18.00
C SER A 5 7.72 1.35 -17.99
N LEU A 6 8.66 1.17 -18.93
CA LEU A 6 9.80 2.05 -19.14
C LEU A 6 9.37 3.46 -19.55
N THR A 7 8.46 3.57 -20.52
CA THR A 7 7.90 4.85 -20.97
C THR A 7 7.21 5.58 -19.82
N ASN A 8 6.42 4.88 -19.00
CA ASN A 8 5.76 5.46 -17.83
C ASN A 8 6.75 5.93 -16.76
N PHE A 9 7.86 5.22 -16.57
CA PHE A 9 8.93 5.64 -15.67
C PHE A 9 9.67 6.89 -16.18
N VAL A 10 10.07 6.89 -17.45
CA VAL A 10 10.78 8.02 -18.10
C VAL A 10 9.93 9.29 -18.11
N ASN A 11 8.61 9.17 -18.23
CA ASN A 11 7.69 10.31 -18.17
C ASN A 11 7.60 10.99 -16.81
N ARG A 12 8.13 10.38 -15.72
CA ARG A 12 8.19 11.00 -14.39
C ARG A 12 9.31 12.04 -14.26
N PHE A 13 10.22 12.11 -15.23
CA PHE A 13 11.34 13.04 -15.21
C PHE A 13 10.96 14.33 -15.95
N PRO A 14 11.39 15.52 -15.47
CA PRO A 14 11.17 16.80 -16.13
C PRO A 14 12.14 16.95 -17.33
N LEU A 15 12.08 16.00 -18.25
CA LEU A 15 12.92 15.92 -19.44
C LEU A 15 12.14 16.37 -20.67
N SER A 16 12.83 17.09 -21.56
CA SER A 16 12.29 17.48 -22.86
C SER A 16 11.91 16.25 -23.68
N ILE A 17 10.91 16.38 -24.57
CA ILE A 17 10.45 15.27 -25.43
C ILE A 17 11.61 14.62 -26.21
N VAL A 18 12.62 15.42 -26.58
CA VAL A 18 13.81 14.99 -27.33
C VAL A 18 14.74 14.09 -26.49
N THR A 19 14.79 14.25 -25.17
CA THR A 19 15.70 13.50 -24.28
C THR A 19 15.10 12.19 -23.76
N ARG A 20 13.77 12.01 -23.86
CA ARG A 20 13.08 10.78 -23.42
C ARG A 20 13.50 9.52 -24.17
N PRO A 21 13.63 9.50 -25.52
CA PRO A 21 14.07 8.31 -26.25
C PRO A 21 15.48 7.87 -25.84
N ILE A 22 16.38 8.84 -25.61
CA ILE A 22 17.75 8.59 -25.18
C ILE A 22 17.75 7.95 -23.79
N LEU A 23 17.02 8.52 -22.83
CA LEU A 23 16.93 7.95 -21.48
C LEU A 23 16.30 6.54 -21.50
N SER A 24 15.29 6.33 -22.33
CA SER A 24 14.65 5.02 -22.52
C SER A 24 15.65 3.99 -23.04
N ALA A 25 16.41 4.33 -24.09
CA ALA A 25 17.43 3.45 -24.66
C ALA A 25 18.54 3.12 -23.65
N VAL A 26 19.03 4.12 -22.90
CA VAL A 26 20.04 3.93 -21.85
C VAL A 26 19.51 3.00 -20.75
N LEU A 27 18.29 3.24 -20.27
CA LEU A 27 17.70 2.42 -19.21
C LEU A 27 17.45 0.99 -19.71
N GLN A 28 17.00 0.82 -20.95
CA GLN A 28 16.84 -0.49 -21.57
C GLN A 28 18.18 -1.25 -21.67
N GLY A 29 19.25 -0.57 -22.10
CA GLY A 29 20.59 -1.14 -22.14
C GLY A 29 21.07 -1.58 -20.76
N ILE A 30 20.88 -0.74 -19.73
CA ILE A 30 21.20 -1.08 -18.34
C ILE A 30 20.42 -2.31 -17.87
N LEU A 31 19.10 -2.36 -18.13
CA LEU A 31 18.27 -3.51 -17.76
C LEU A 31 18.73 -4.79 -18.46
N GLN A 32 19.12 -4.72 -19.73
CA GLN A 32 19.66 -5.87 -20.47
C GLN A 32 21.01 -6.34 -19.92
N ILE A 33 21.94 -5.43 -19.62
CA ILE A 33 23.24 -5.75 -19.02
C ILE A 33 23.07 -6.47 -17.69
N HIS A 34 22.11 -6.03 -16.88
CA HIS A 34 21.80 -6.64 -15.58
C HIS A 34 20.83 -7.83 -15.68
N GLN A 35 20.51 -8.31 -16.89
CA GLN A 35 19.59 -9.42 -17.14
C GLN A 35 18.27 -9.27 -16.39
N GLN A 36 17.71 -8.06 -16.40
CA GLN A 36 16.44 -7.76 -15.74
C GLN A 36 15.27 -8.17 -16.64
N TYR A 37 14.45 -9.09 -16.14
CA TYR A 37 13.26 -9.60 -16.82
C TYR A 37 11.99 -9.16 -16.09
N PHE A 38 10.87 -9.13 -16.81
CA PHE A 38 9.56 -8.81 -16.23
C PHE A 38 9.08 -9.90 -15.26
N VAL A 39 9.34 -11.16 -15.59
CA VAL A 39 9.04 -12.31 -14.74
C VAL A 39 10.36 -12.84 -14.20
N ILE A 40 10.43 -13.00 -12.87
CA ILE A 40 11.61 -13.50 -12.19
C ILE A 40 11.27 -14.77 -11.40
N ARG A 41 12.26 -15.64 -11.25
CA ARG A 41 12.18 -16.81 -10.37
C ARG A 41 13.01 -16.55 -9.12
N LYS A 42 12.37 -16.65 -7.96
CA LYS A 42 12.97 -16.49 -6.63
C LYS A 42 12.31 -17.45 -5.66
N SER A 43 13.02 -17.81 -4.59
CA SER A 43 12.41 -18.56 -3.50
C SER A 43 11.40 -17.70 -2.74
N VAL A 44 10.42 -18.34 -2.09
CA VAL A 44 9.47 -17.65 -1.20
C VAL A 44 10.22 -16.83 -0.14
N ARG A 45 11.31 -17.38 0.41
CA ARG A 45 12.11 -16.71 1.44
C ARG A 45 12.76 -15.43 0.94
N GLU A 46 13.29 -15.42 -0.29
CA GLU A 46 13.85 -14.22 -0.92
C GLU A 46 12.77 -13.18 -1.20
N LEU A 47 11.63 -13.57 -1.78
CA LEU A 47 10.56 -12.63 -2.14
C LEU A 47 9.89 -12.00 -0.90
N MET A 48 9.71 -12.79 0.14
CA MET A 48 8.97 -12.35 1.33
C MET A 48 9.88 -11.63 2.33
N PHE A 49 11.06 -12.17 2.66
CA PHE A 49 11.78 -11.77 3.87
C PHE A 49 13.24 -11.39 3.65
N ASN A 50 14.04 -12.31 3.09
CA ASN A 50 15.49 -12.12 2.95
C ASN A 50 15.84 -11.04 1.93
N GLY A 51 14.93 -10.79 0.99
CA GLY A 51 15.15 -9.92 -0.15
C GLY A 51 16.14 -10.50 -1.16
N TYR A 52 16.13 -9.90 -2.34
CA TYR A 52 17.17 -10.08 -3.34
C TYR A 52 17.70 -8.72 -3.75
N ARG A 53 19.02 -8.65 -3.99
CA ARG A 53 19.71 -7.42 -4.33
C ARG A 53 19.44 -7.01 -5.79
N LEU A 54 19.18 -5.74 -6.01
CA LEU A 54 18.96 -5.10 -7.29
C LEU A 54 20.23 -4.35 -7.71
N ASN A 55 21.20 -5.09 -8.28
CA ASN A 55 22.49 -4.54 -8.73
C ASN A 55 22.35 -3.44 -9.79
N VAL A 56 21.22 -3.42 -10.50
CA VAL A 56 20.88 -2.39 -11.48
C VAL A 56 20.93 -0.97 -10.87
N PHE A 57 20.57 -0.83 -9.59
CA PHE A 57 20.60 0.47 -8.92
C PHE A 57 22.01 0.99 -8.65
N ASP A 58 22.99 0.09 -8.46
CA ASP A 58 24.40 0.48 -8.32
C ASP A 58 24.90 1.12 -9.62
N THR A 59 24.60 0.50 -10.77
CA THR A 59 24.96 1.03 -12.10
C THR A 59 24.24 2.35 -12.41
N ILE A 60 22.93 2.45 -12.14
CA ILE A 60 22.19 3.71 -12.34
C ILE A 60 22.77 4.82 -11.45
N SER A 61 23.11 4.51 -10.19
CA SER A 61 23.72 5.49 -9.28
C SER A 61 25.09 5.95 -9.78
N ALA A 62 25.94 5.03 -10.25
CA ALA A 62 27.26 5.36 -10.78
C ALA A 62 27.16 6.23 -12.06
N LEU A 63 26.33 5.83 -13.02
CA LEU A 63 26.16 6.55 -14.29
C LEU A 63 25.49 7.91 -14.12
N SER A 64 24.64 8.08 -13.11
CA SER A 64 23.98 9.35 -12.83
C SER A 64 24.79 10.32 -11.96
N ALA A 65 25.91 9.88 -11.37
CA ALA A 65 26.72 10.71 -10.48
C ALA A 65 27.24 12.00 -11.15
N PRO A 66 27.76 11.99 -12.40
CA PRO A 66 28.20 13.21 -13.07
C PRO A 66 27.04 14.19 -13.33
N LEU A 67 25.84 13.66 -13.62
CA LEU A 67 24.65 14.48 -13.86
C LEU A 67 24.20 15.26 -12.61
N ARG A 68 24.52 14.75 -11.41
CA ARG A 68 24.23 15.46 -10.16
C ARG A 68 25.02 16.77 -10.03
N LEU A 69 26.22 16.85 -10.60
CA LEU A 69 27.07 18.05 -10.57
C LEU A 69 26.45 19.22 -11.33
N ILE A 70 25.68 18.92 -12.39
CA ILE A 70 24.96 19.91 -13.19
C ILE A 70 23.50 20.08 -12.75
N GLY A 71 23.16 19.66 -11.53
CA GLY A 71 21.84 19.86 -10.92
C GLY A 71 20.77 18.84 -11.34
N PHE A 72 21.09 17.86 -12.18
CA PHE A 72 20.12 16.84 -12.61
C PHE A 72 20.13 15.64 -11.64
N ARG A 73 18.99 15.39 -10.97
CA ARG A 73 18.84 14.28 -10.02
C ARG A 73 17.86 13.24 -10.53
N ILE A 74 18.34 12.01 -10.67
CA ILE A 74 17.49 10.85 -10.96
C ILE A 74 16.86 10.35 -9.64
N PRO A 75 15.51 10.31 -9.52
CA PRO A 75 14.83 9.64 -8.42
C PRO A 75 15.07 8.12 -8.46
N ILE A 76 16.10 7.67 -7.77
CA ILE A 76 16.35 6.26 -7.50
C ILE A 76 15.65 5.90 -6.19
N PRO A 77 14.82 4.84 -6.15
CA PRO A 77 14.22 4.37 -4.90
C PRO A 77 15.29 4.09 -3.84
N LYS A 78 15.11 4.63 -2.64
CA LYS A 78 16.01 4.38 -1.51
C LYS A 78 15.63 3.05 -0.85
N LEU A 79 16.17 1.96 -1.37
CA LEU A 79 16.02 0.64 -0.78
C LEU A 79 17.16 0.37 0.21
N VAL A 80 16.84 -0.30 1.31
CA VAL A 80 17.85 -0.74 2.27
C VAL A 80 18.76 -1.78 1.59
N ASN A 81 20.06 -1.49 1.55
CA ASN A 81 21.07 -2.32 0.89
C ASN A 81 20.75 -2.68 -0.58
N ASN A 82 20.03 -1.81 -1.30
CA ASN A 82 19.55 -2.07 -2.67
C ASN A 82 18.81 -3.42 -2.80
N SER A 83 18.14 -3.88 -1.74
CA SER A 83 17.42 -5.15 -1.70
C SER A 83 15.91 -4.93 -1.71
N PHE A 84 15.20 -5.83 -2.39
CA PHE A 84 13.74 -5.86 -2.42
C PHE A 84 13.20 -7.16 -1.85
N ALA A 85 12.23 -7.05 -0.95
CA ALA A 85 11.31 -8.09 -0.49
C ALA A 85 10.03 -7.41 0.02
N LEU A 86 8.91 -8.12 0.05
CA LEU A 86 7.63 -7.57 0.54
C LEU A 86 7.69 -7.17 2.02
N TYR A 87 8.40 -7.95 2.84
CA TYR A 87 8.60 -7.71 4.28
C TYR A 87 10.08 -7.56 4.63
N TYR A 88 10.88 -6.99 3.73
CA TYR A 88 12.32 -6.80 3.97
C TYR A 88 12.57 -6.01 5.27
N GLY A 89 13.43 -6.53 6.13
CA GLY A 89 13.80 -5.87 7.39
C GLY A 89 12.69 -5.80 8.45
N ARG A 90 11.56 -6.51 8.27
CA ARG A 90 10.47 -6.51 9.25
C ARG A 90 10.72 -7.42 10.45
N ASN A 91 11.55 -8.45 10.28
CA ASN A 91 11.86 -9.39 11.36
C ASN A 91 12.58 -8.67 12.52
N ALA A 92 12.11 -8.87 13.74
CA ALA A 92 12.58 -8.21 14.95
C ALA A 92 12.64 -6.67 14.86
N SER A 93 11.75 -6.06 14.07
CA SER A 93 11.62 -4.61 13.94
C SER A 93 10.34 -4.09 14.61
N LEU A 94 10.31 -2.79 14.89
CA LEU A 94 9.15 -2.11 15.45
C LEU A 94 8.43 -1.30 14.36
N ASP A 95 7.13 -1.46 14.22
CA ASP A 95 6.33 -0.67 13.28
C ASP A 95 5.89 0.70 13.86
N GLY A 96 6.12 0.91 15.16
CA GLY A 96 5.77 2.10 15.92
C GLY A 96 6.89 3.16 16.03
N PRO A 97 6.88 3.97 17.11
CA PRO A 97 6.04 3.85 18.29
C PRO A 97 4.57 4.19 18.04
N PHE A 98 3.68 3.56 18.81
CA PHE A 98 2.25 3.90 18.89
C PHE A 98 1.98 4.54 20.24
N GLU A 99 1.35 5.71 20.24
CA GLU A 99 0.75 6.31 21.43
C GLU A 99 -0.73 5.95 21.44
N VAL A 100 -1.17 5.28 22.50
CA VAL A 100 -2.56 4.83 22.64
C VAL A 100 -3.17 5.36 23.93
N TYR A 101 -4.48 5.59 23.92
CA TYR A 101 -5.19 5.99 25.12
C TYR A 101 -5.34 4.78 26.07
N ALA A 102 -4.94 4.96 27.32
CA ALA A 102 -5.06 3.94 28.37
C ALA A 102 -6.49 3.75 28.92
N GLY A 103 -7.45 4.61 28.53
CA GLY A 103 -8.85 4.52 28.98
C GLY A 103 -9.13 4.97 30.41
N ILE A 104 -8.12 5.45 31.18
CA ILE A 104 -8.26 5.80 32.61
C ILE A 104 -9.34 6.86 32.88
N ARG A 105 -9.40 7.90 32.05
CA ARG A 105 -10.37 9.01 32.21
C ARG A 105 -11.68 8.78 31.45
N ASP A 106 -11.62 7.94 30.42
CA ASP A 106 -12.70 7.70 29.48
C ASP A 106 -12.50 6.32 28.85
N ALA A 107 -13.28 5.35 29.32
CA ALA A 107 -13.18 3.96 28.87
C ALA A 107 -13.50 3.80 27.37
N THR A 108 -14.28 4.71 26.78
CA THR A 108 -14.63 4.67 25.35
C THR A 108 -13.43 4.92 24.44
N LYS A 109 -12.36 5.54 24.98
CA LYS A 109 -11.10 5.77 24.27
C LYS A 109 -10.09 4.67 24.44
N LEU A 110 -10.34 3.65 25.26
CA LEU A 110 -9.38 2.58 25.51
C LEU A 110 -8.82 2.04 24.19
N ALA A 111 -7.48 1.98 24.12
CA ALA A 111 -6.70 1.48 22.99
C ALA A 111 -6.81 2.25 21.67
N GLN A 112 -7.59 3.33 21.61
CA GLN A 112 -7.59 4.18 20.43
C GLN A 112 -6.20 4.79 20.23
N ILE A 113 -5.75 4.83 18.98
CA ILE A 113 -4.45 5.38 18.63
C ILE A 113 -4.56 6.89 18.66
N LYS A 114 -3.74 7.52 19.51
CA LYS A 114 -3.57 8.97 19.58
C LYS A 114 -2.57 9.45 18.54
N ALA A 115 -1.46 8.73 18.39
CA ALA A 115 -0.43 9.05 17.42
C ALA A 115 0.35 7.81 16.99
N TRP A 116 0.83 7.83 15.75
CA TRP A 116 1.75 6.83 15.20
C TRP A 116 3.02 7.54 14.75
N ARG A 117 4.17 7.08 15.22
CA ARG A 117 5.50 7.68 14.96
C ARG A 117 5.53 9.20 15.26
N GLY A 118 4.90 9.58 16.37
CA GLY A 118 4.79 10.98 16.82
C GLY A 118 3.89 11.87 15.96
N LYS A 119 3.06 11.28 15.09
CA LYS A 119 2.10 12.01 14.24
C LYS A 119 0.67 11.61 14.56
N THR A 120 -0.21 12.60 14.72
CA THR A 120 -1.64 12.41 14.99
C THR A 120 -2.47 12.20 13.72
N LYS A 121 -1.87 12.48 12.55
CA LYS A 121 -2.44 12.20 11.23
C LYS A 121 -1.33 11.78 10.26
N LEU A 122 -1.72 11.07 9.21
CA LEU A 122 -0.88 10.68 8.10
C LEU A 122 -0.61 11.88 7.18
N LYS A 123 0.19 11.66 6.14
CA LYS A 123 0.53 12.67 5.13
C LYS A 123 0.58 12.10 3.71
N TYR A 124 -0.04 10.94 3.50
CA TYR A 124 0.06 10.18 2.26
C TYR A 124 -1.06 10.51 1.27
N TRP A 125 -2.17 11.02 1.78
CA TRP A 125 -3.41 11.25 1.04
C TRP A 125 -3.65 12.75 0.80
N SER A 126 -4.51 13.09 -0.16
CA SER A 126 -4.70 14.47 -0.61
C SER A 126 -5.47 15.35 0.38
N HIS A 127 -6.12 14.76 1.38
CA HIS A 127 -6.95 15.49 2.35
C HIS A 127 -6.82 14.93 3.78
N ASP A 128 -7.08 15.78 4.77
CA ASP A 128 -6.93 15.45 6.19
C ASP A 128 -7.88 14.34 6.65
N SER A 129 -9.09 14.23 6.07
CA SER A 129 -10.04 13.15 6.36
C SER A 129 -9.45 11.77 6.05
N CYS A 130 -8.85 11.59 4.87
CA CYS A 130 -8.17 10.34 4.49
C CYS A 130 -6.88 10.11 5.28
N ASN A 131 -6.25 11.17 5.78
CA ASN A 131 -5.07 11.08 6.62
C ASN A 131 -5.39 10.85 8.11
N ALA A 132 -6.66 10.80 8.51
CA ALA A 132 -7.03 10.56 9.90
C ALA A 132 -6.60 9.15 10.37
N ILE A 133 -6.01 9.10 11.55
CA ILE A 133 -5.70 7.85 12.26
C ILE A 133 -6.86 7.60 13.22
N ASN A 134 -7.80 6.74 12.81
CA ASN A 134 -9.02 6.44 13.54
C ASN A 134 -8.97 5.03 14.11
N GLY A 135 -9.54 4.88 15.30
CA GLY A 135 -9.72 3.59 15.94
C GLY A 135 -8.46 3.02 16.58
N THR A 136 -8.40 1.70 16.68
CA THR A 136 -7.34 0.97 17.42
C THR A 136 -6.39 0.26 16.45
N TYR A 137 -5.45 -0.52 16.98
CA TYR A 137 -4.60 -1.41 16.16
C TYR A 137 -5.29 -2.75 15.82
N GLY A 138 -6.59 -2.91 16.14
CA GLY A 138 -7.38 -4.11 15.83
C GLY A 138 -7.18 -5.30 16.77
N ILE A 139 -6.27 -5.21 17.75
CA ILE A 139 -6.06 -6.25 18.78
C ILE A 139 -7.11 -6.15 19.90
N GLN A 140 -7.54 -4.94 20.23
CA GLN A 140 -8.50 -4.66 21.28
C GLN A 140 -9.33 -3.42 20.94
N PHE A 141 -10.54 -3.36 21.48
CA PHE A 141 -11.47 -2.24 21.34
C PHE A 141 -11.95 -1.79 22.72
N ALA A 142 -12.61 -0.63 22.78
CA ALA A 142 -13.26 -0.17 23.99
C ALA A 142 -14.33 -1.18 24.47
N PRO A 143 -14.59 -1.28 25.79
CA PRO A 143 -15.59 -2.18 26.30
C PRO A 143 -17.02 -1.77 25.88
N PHE A 144 -17.96 -2.73 25.97
CA PHE A 144 -19.39 -2.54 25.70
C PHE A 144 -19.74 -2.18 24.24
N VAL A 145 -18.98 -2.74 23.28
CA VAL A 145 -19.29 -2.66 21.85
C VAL A 145 -20.71 -3.17 21.56
N LYS A 146 -21.44 -2.43 20.72
CA LYS A 146 -22.80 -2.75 20.28
C LYS A 146 -22.82 -3.12 18.79
N LYS A 147 -23.85 -3.84 18.37
CA LYS A 147 -24.10 -4.20 16.96
C LYS A 147 -24.23 -2.98 16.03
N THR A 148 -24.64 -1.83 16.58
CA THR A 148 -24.82 -0.57 15.84
C THR A 148 -23.53 0.23 15.70
N ASP A 149 -22.46 -0.17 16.38
CA ASP A 149 -21.22 0.59 16.38
C ASP A 149 -20.48 0.41 15.05
N LYS A 150 -19.83 1.47 14.61
CA LYS A 150 -18.84 1.45 13.52
C LYS A 150 -17.46 1.45 14.15
N LEU A 151 -16.75 0.35 14.04
CA LEU A 151 -15.40 0.23 14.58
C LEU A 151 -14.38 0.65 13.53
N PHE A 152 -13.23 1.17 13.97
CA PHE A 152 -12.13 1.51 13.08
C PHE A 152 -10.86 0.81 13.54
N VAL A 153 -10.05 0.41 12.56
CA VAL A 153 -8.69 -0.08 12.77
C VAL A 153 -7.73 0.71 11.88
N PHE A 154 -6.63 1.16 12.46
CA PHE A 154 -5.54 1.75 11.68
C PHE A 154 -4.62 0.65 11.18
N LEU A 155 -4.43 0.58 9.86
CA LEU A 155 -3.62 -0.43 9.21
C LEU A 155 -2.40 0.24 8.55
N PRO A 156 -1.22 0.26 9.20
CA PRO A 156 0.01 0.82 8.63
C PRO A 156 0.40 0.19 7.29
N GLU A 157 0.00 -1.05 7.04
CA GLU A 157 0.36 -1.75 5.80
C GLU A 157 -0.33 -1.20 4.56
N ILE A 158 -1.58 -0.77 4.69
CA ILE A 158 -2.33 -0.08 3.62
C ILE A 158 -2.40 1.43 3.83
N CYS A 159 -1.72 1.92 4.88
CA CYS A 159 -1.52 3.33 5.17
C CYS A 159 -2.81 4.14 5.34
N ARG A 160 -3.86 3.53 5.88
CA ARG A 160 -5.13 4.21 6.19
C ARG A 160 -5.84 3.56 7.36
N SER A 161 -6.83 4.26 7.87
CA SER A 161 -7.83 3.69 8.77
C SER A 161 -8.91 2.97 7.95
N ALA A 162 -9.41 1.86 8.49
CA ALA A 162 -10.39 1.00 7.86
C ALA A 162 -11.59 0.76 8.79
N GLU A 163 -12.79 0.83 8.22
CA GLU A 163 -14.05 0.62 8.95
C GLU A 163 -14.35 -0.89 9.04
N LEU A 164 -14.78 -1.32 10.22
CA LEU A 164 -15.34 -2.64 10.46
C LEU A 164 -16.83 -2.49 10.80
N LEU A 165 -17.66 -3.35 10.20
CA LEU A 165 -19.11 -3.37 10.39
C LEU A 165 -19.55 -4.69 10.99
N PHE A 166 -20.57 -4.63 11.84
CA PHE A 166 -21.19 -5.82 12.40
C PHE A 166 -21.81 -6.67 11.30
N GLN A 167 -21.51 -7.96 11.30
CA GLN A 167 -22.08 -8.95 10.38
C GLN A 167 -23.14 -9.80 11.09
N ASN A 168 -22.74 -10.50 12.15
CA ASN A 168 -23.63 -11.40 12.90
C ASN A 168 -23.08 -11.66 14.32
N GLU A 169 -23.93 -12.24 15.17
CA GLU A 169 -23.48 -12.83 16.43
C GLU A 169 -22.76 -14.15 16.16
N SER A 170 -21.79 -14.47 16.99
CA SER A 170 -21.05 -15.73 16.95
C SER A 170 -20.72 -16.22 18.35
N GLU A 171 -20.15 -17.42 18.44
CA GLU A 171 -19.63 -17.97 19.69
C GLU A 171 -18.20 -18.45 19.49
N VAL A 172 -17.32 -18.14 20.44
CA VAL A 172 -15.94 -18.64 20.46
C VAL A 172 -15.69 -19.22 21.85
N ASN A 173 -15.43 -20.52 21.94
CA ASN A 173 -15.16 -21.23 23.20
C ASN A 173 -16.23 -20.98 24.28
N GLY A 174 -17.53 -21.01 23.92
CA GLY A 174 -18.63 -20.77 24.85
C GLY A 174 -18.89 -19.30 25.20
N VAL A 175 -18.13 -18.37 24.61
CA VAL A 175 -18.30 -16.92 24.81
C VAL A 175 -19.05 -16.33 23.62
N THR A 176 -20.19 -15.68 23.88
CA THR A 176 -20.92 -14.92 22.86
C THR A 176 -20.07 -13.74 22.39
N THR A 177 -19.96 -13.61 21.07
CA THR A 177 -19.13 -12.60 20.40
C THR A 177 -19.94 -11.90 19.31
N LEU A 178 -19.49 -10.71 18.94
CA LEU A 178 -20.01 -9.97 17.78
C LEU A 178 -18.95 -10.07 16.67
N ARG A 179 -19.32 -10.64 15.53
CA ARG A 179 -18.45 -10.70 14.37
C ARG A 179 -18.50 -9.37 13.63
N PHE A 180 -17.37 -8.68 13.61
CA PHE A 180 -17.15 -7.50 12.79
C PHE A 180 -16.27 -7.87 11.60
N VAL A 181 -16.64 -7.41 10.42
CA VAL A 181 -15.91 -7.65 9.16
C VAL A 181 -15.45 -6.34 8.55
N LEU A 182 -14.38 -6.39 7.77
CA LEU A 182 -13.91 -5.24 7.00
C LEU A 182 -15.02 -4.77 6.06
N SER A 183 -15.38 -3.49 6.11
CA SER A 183 -16.35 -2.93 5.17
C SER A 183 -15.79 -2.97 3.75
N ASP A 184 -16.61 -3.39 2.80
CA ASP A 184 -16.30 -3.31 1.37
C ASP A 184 -16.03 -1.86 0.91
N ASN A 185 -16.59 -0.87 1.61
CA ASN A 185 -16.31 0.56 1.43
C ASN A 185 -14.82 0.91 1.55
N VAL A 186 -14.00 0.11 2.24
CA VAL A 186 -12.55 0.38 2.38
C VAL A 186 -11.84 0.37 1.03
N TYR A 187 -12.31 -0.44 0.07
CA TYR A 187 -11.71 -0.56 -1.26
C TYR A 187 -12.63 -0.08 -2.40
N LYS A 188 -13.82 0.43 -2.11
CA LYS A 188 -14.69 1.02 -3.12
C LYS A 188 -14.05 2.26 -3.75
N SER A 189 -14.33 2.45 -5.03
CA SER A 189 -14.01 3.64 -5.78
C SER A 189 -14.74 4.87 -5.21
N ALA A 190 -14.22 6.07 -5.49
CA ALA A 190 -14.86 7.31 -5.10
C ALA A 190 -16.22 7.52 -5.78
N ASN A 191 -16.46 6.86 -6.93
CA ASN A 191 -17.74 6.90 -7.63
C ASN A 191 -18.86 6.19 -6.85
N LEU A 192 -18.55 5.10 -6.16
CA LEU A 192 -19.53 4.35 -5.35
C LEU A 192 -19.49 4.71 -3.87
N HIS A 193 -18.37 5.23 -3.37
CA HIS A 193 -18.23 5.69 -2.00
C HIS A 193 -17.44 7.00 -1.97
N GLU A 194 -18.17 8.13 -1.97
CA GLU A 194 -17.62 9.48 -2.11
C GLU A 194 -16.50 9.77 -1.10
N ASP A 195 -16.61 9.31 0.15
CA ASP A 195 -15.61 9.52 1.21
C ASP A 195 -14.20 9.02 0.83
N ASN A 196 -14.08 8.12 -0.16
CA ASN A 196 -12.79 7.63 -0.63
C ASN A 196 -12.09 8.56 -1.65
N TRP A 197 -12.68 9.68 -2.05
CA TRP A 197 -12.13 10.59 -3.07
C TRP A 197 -10.67 11.00 -2.81
N CYS A 198 -10.28 11.16 -1.54
CA CYS A 198 -8.95 11.60 -1.17
C CYS A 198 -7.89 10.48 -1.10
N PHE A 199 -8.29 9.20 -1.25
CA PHE A 199 -7.36 8.08 -1.44
C PHE A 199 -6.91 7.94 -2.90
N CYS A 200 -7.52 8.68 -3.82
CA CYS A 200 -7.18 8.67 -5.24
C CYS A 200 -5.95 9.53 -5.53
N THR A 201 -4.78 8.89 -5.62
CA THR A 201 -3.49 9.58 -5.75
C THR A 201 -2.96 9.61 -7.19
N ASN A 202 -3.33 8.64 -8.04
CA ASN A 202 -2.81 8.51 -9.41
C ASN A 202 -3.84 8.00 -10.43
N ASN A 203 -4.97 8.71 -10.57
CA ASN A 203 -6.06 8.30 -11.45
C ASN A 203 -5.66 8.10 -12.92
N LYS A 204 -4.66 8.84 -13.41
CA LYS A 204 -4.17 8.71 -14.78
C LYS A 204 -3.56 7.34 -15.09
N THR A 205 -3.05 6.64 -14.08
CA THR A 205 -2.31 5.38 -14.28
C THR A 205 -3.04 4.19 -13.68
N THR A 206 -3.60 4.34 -12.47
CA THR A 206 -4.16 3.20 -11.73
C THR A 206 -5.68 3.13 -11.79
N LYS A 207 -6.36 4.21 -12.23
CA LYS A 207 -7.82 4.31 -12.27
C LYS A 207 -8.52 3.86 -10.97
N THR A 208 -7.85 3.97 -9.82
CA THR A 208 -8.37 3.49 -8.52
C THR A 208 -9.57 4.29 -8.02
N CYS A 209 -9.83 5.46 -8.60
CA CYS A 209 -11.06 6.22 -8.36
C CYS A 209 -12.25 5.74 -9.21
N GLU A 210 -11.99 4.94 -10.24
CA GLU A 210 -12.99 4.43 -11.18
C GLU A 210 -13.28 2.94 -10.92
N ASN A 211 -12.27 2.17 -10.52
CA ASN A 211 -12.36 0.74 -10.29
C ASN A 211 -12.40 0.40 -8.80
N ASP A 212 -13.41 -0.37 -8.40
CA ASP A 212 -13.56 -0.87 -7.03
C ASP A 212 -12.60 -2.04 -6.73
N GLY A 213 -12.31 -2.24 -5.45
CA GLY A 213 -11.59 -3.41 -4.93
C GLY A 213 -10.08 -3.24 -4.79
N VAL A 214 -9.54 -2.05 -5.11
CA VAL A 214 -8.10 -1.76 -5.01
C VAL A 214 -7.83 -0.38 -4.43
N ILE A 215 -6.72 -0.26 -3.70
CA ILE A 215 -6.16 1.03 -3.26
C ILE A 215 -4.69 1.13 -3.66
N ASP A 216 -4.29 2.29 -4.19
CA ASP A 216 -2.90 2.61 -4.52
C ASP A 216 -2.15 3.08 -3.27
N VAL A 217 -1.21 2.25 -2.79
CA VAL A 217 -0.39 2.53 -1.60
C VAL A 217 1.03 3.00 -1.96
N SER A 218 1.28 3.33 -3.22
CA SER A 218 2.60 3.77 -3.69
C SER A 218 3.15 4.96 -2.90
N ASN A 219 2.28 5.90 -2.51
CA ASN A 219 2.66 7.09 -1.74
C ASN A 219 3.28 6.77 -0.38
N CYS A 220 2.92 5.66 0.25
CA CYS A 220 3.48 5.25 1.53
C CYS A 220 4.50 4.10 1.42
N LYS A 221 4.61 3.46 0.26
CA LYS A 221 5.58 2.40 -0.02
C LYS A 221 6.72 2.88 -0.93
N SER A 222 7.26 4.05 -0.61
CA SER A 222 8.42 4.65 -1.30
C SER A 222 8.28 4.79 -2.82
N GLY A 223 7.06 4.99 -3.31
CA GLY A 223 6.76 5.15 -4.74
C GLY A 223 6.70 3.84 -5.54
N ALA A 224 6.83 2.68 -4.89
CA ALA A 224 6.64 1.39 -5.54
C ALA A 224 5.18 1.26 -6.04
N PRO A 225 4.94 0.78 -7.27
CA PRO A 225 3.60 0.70 -7.86
C PRO A 225 2.80 -0.48 -7.26
N LEU A 226 2.40 -0.35 -6.00
CA LEU A 226 1.69 -1.39 -5.25
C LEU A 226 0.22 -1.02 -5.10
N LEU A 227 -0.64 -1.93 -5.53
CA LEU A 227 -2.08 -1.90 -5.26
C LEU A 227 -2.39 -2.97 -4.21
N MET A 228 -3.23 -2.61 -3.23
CA MET A 228 -3.74 -3.53 -2.22
C MET A 228 -5.21 -3.85 -2.50
N SER A 229 -5.60 -5.10 -2.33
CA SER A 229 -6.97 -5.58 -2.53
C SER A 229 -7.32 -6.64 -1.49
N ASN A 230 -8.59 -7.02 -1.44
CA ASN A 230 -8.94 -8.32 -0.85
C ASN A 230 -8.36 -9.47 -1.70
N PRO A 231 -8.14 -10.66 -1.11
CA PRO A 231 -7.72 -11.84 -1.85
C PRO A 231 -8.67 -12.13 -3.02
N HIS A 232 -8.11 -12.58 -4.14
CA HIS A 232 -8.85 -12.85 -5.38
C HIS A 232 -9.74 -11.70 -5.88
N TYR A 233 -9.42 -10.45 -5.52
CA TYR A 233 -10.25 -9.26 -5.80
C TYR A 233 -11.70 -9.41 -5.33
N LEU A 234 -11.92 -9.99 -4.15
CA LEU A 234 -13.25 -10.00 -3.53
C LEU A 234 -13.79 -8.56 -3.40
N TYR A 235 -15.02 -8.36 -3.86
CA TYR A 235 -15.69 -7.05 -4.00
C TYR A 235 -15.04 -6.06 -4.99
N GLY A 236 -14.07 -6.52 -5.79
CA GLY A 236 -13.50 -5.72 -6.87
C GLY A 236 -14.37 -5.70 -8.12
N SER A 237 -14.08 -4.74 -9.01
CA SER A 237 -14.78 -4.61 -10.28
C SER A 237 -14.62 -5.86 -11.16
N PRO A 238 -15.59 -6.16 -12.04
CA PRO A 238 -15.49 -7.31 -12.95
C PRO A 238 -14.24 -7.30 -13.83
N GLU A 239 -13.72 -6.13 -14.19
CA GLU A 239 -12.46 -6.01 -14.94
C GLU A 239 -11.29 -6.63 -14.16
N LEU A 240 -11.18 -6.38 -12.85
CA LEU A 240 -10.13 -6.93 -12.01
C LEU A 240 -10.29 -8.44 -11.82
N GLN A 241 -11.50 -8.90 -11.54
CA GLN A 241 -11.78 -10.33 -11.34
C GLN A 241 -11.52 -11.18 -12.59
N ASN A 242 -11.69 -10.58 -13.78
CA ASN A 242 -11.44 -11.25 -15.07
C ASN A 242 -10.03 -10.97 -15.63
N SER A 243 -9.21 -10.16 -14.96
CA SER A 243 -7.89 -9.73 -15.47
C SER A 243 -6.81 -10.82 -15.42
N VAL A 244 -6.98 -11.82 -14.55
CA VAL A 244 -6.01 -12.90 -14.32
C VAL A 244 -6.73 -14.25 -14.28
N LEU A 245 -6.25 -15.21 -15.05
CA LEU A 245 -6.77 -16.58 -15.03
C LEU A 245 -6.46 -17.26 -13.69
N GLY A 246 -7.46 -17.94 -13.12
CA GLY A 246 -7.33 -18.67 -11.84
C GLY A 246 -7.81 -17.90 -10.61
N LEU A 247 -8.35 -16.69 -10.77
CA LEU A 247 -9.03 -15.97 -9.69
C LEU A 247 -10.39 -16.63 -9.38
N ASN A 248 -10.74 -16.70 -8.09
CA ASN A 248 -12.00 -17.25 -7.60
C ASN A 248 -12.34 -16.57 -6.28
N SER A 249 -13.12 -15.48 -6.33
CA SER A 249 -13.54 -14.75 -5.13
C SER A 249 -14.59 -15.53 -4.34
N ASP A 250 -14.43 -15.63 -3.03
CA ASP A 250 -15.28 -16.43 -2.13
C ASP A 250 -15.33 -15.71 -0.78
N VAL A 251 -16.52 -15.26 -0.37
CA VAL A 251 -16.72 -14.41 0.81
C VAL A 251 -16.31 -15.09 2.11
N GLU A 252 -16.41 -16.42 2.18
CA GLU A 252 -16.05 -17.16 3.40
C GLU A 252 -14.54 -17.40 3.52
N LYS A 253 -13.81 -17.32 2.39
CA LYS A 253 -12.36 -17.59 2.33
C LYS A 253 -11.50 -16.34 2.23
N HIS A 254 -12.02 -15.26 1.66
CA HIS A 254 -11.28 -14.07 1.23
C HIS A 254 -11.83 -12.82 1.91
#